data_AF-A0AAW1P7L6-F1
#
_entry.id   AF-A0AAW1P7L6-F1
#
_cell.length_a   1.000
_cell.length_b   1.000
_cell.length_c   1.000
_cell.angle_alpha   90.00
_cell.angle_beta   90.00
_cell.angle_gamma   90.00
#
_symmetry.space_group_name_H-M   'P 1'
#
loop_
_entity.id
_entity.type
_entity.pdbx_description
1 polymer ?
#
loop_
_entity_poly.entity_id
_entity_poly.type
_entity_poly.pdbx_seq_one_letter_code
_entity_poly.pdbx_strand_id
1 'polypeptide(L)'
;MSSSLTRGKSNASALVHEVSGVGPDAIEIALHSAMDTSCLSLVDPSKAEGYEALFDDEVLSEVRSSEAEAGEGIGQAPQALRVRVLVAGDPSRPSRVRAEIVCEHDLFLYYAHEVDEEQFAEMKDAQKLTCDWKGYPQVLLRLLQQSAKAPHHFVIFIKQSDSSPGRLWFVQNMEHKFVELLSVEFSPVEEDMVRDRLDYRYKAVKAQLAIVQACLADVYAVIKLKNPSLLRQLQNIPQRVSGAVHIT
;
A
#
# COMPACT_ATOMS: atom_id res chain seq x y z
N MET A 1 19.03 -50.96 56.44
CA MET A 1 18.73 -50.78 55.00
C MET A 1 18.36 -49.31 54.83
N SER A 2 19.33 -48.41 54.64
CA SER A 2 19.89 -48.00 53.32
C SER A 2 18.76 -47.56 52.39
N SER A 3 18.65 -46.34 51.84
CA SER A 3 19.67 -45.35 51.45
C SER A 3 19.06 -43.98 51.11
N SER A 4 19.83 -42.93 51.43
CA SER A 4 20.01 -41.57 50.88
C SER A 4 19.23 -41.00 49.66
N LEU A 5 18.92 -39.69 49.79
CA LEU A 5 19.04 -38.54 48.86
C LEU A 5 19.07 -38.80 47.33
N THR A 6 18.30 -38.03 46.57
CA THR A 6 18.82 -36.89 45.76
C THR A 6 17.71 -36.13 45.01
N ARG A 7 17.98 -34.82 44.90
CA ARG A 7 17.22 -33.75 44.24
C ARG A 7 17.60 -33.72 42.76
N GLY A 8 16.66 -33.99 41.85
CA GLY A 8 16.87 -33.91 40.41
C GLY A 8 16.58 -32.51 39.86
N LYS A 9 17.63 -31.71 39.62
CA LYS A 9 17.62 -30.58 38.68
C LYS A 9 17.86 -31.13 37.26
N SER A 10 16.96 -30.85 36.32
CA SER A 10 17.17 -30.97 34.86
C SER A 10 15.97 -30.23 34.22
N ASN A 11 16.04 -29.40 33.18
CA ASN A 11 17.04 -29.12 32.16
C ASN A 11 16.94 -27.63 31.77
N ALA A 12 17.87 -26.80 32.24
CA ALA A 12 18.06 -25.43 31.74
C ALA A 12 19.44 -25.27 31.06
N SER A 13 20.11 -26.37 30.73
CA SER A 13 21.50 -26.40 30.24
C SER A 13 21.65 -26.99 28.83
N ALA A 14 20.57 -27.12 28.07
CA ALA A 14 20.61 -27.74 26.75
C ALA A 14 20.55 -26.77 25.56
N LEU A 15 20.56 -25.44 25.79
CA LEU A 15 20.48 -24.44 24.70
C LEU A 15 21.80 -23.70 24.39
N VAL A 16 22.94 -24.12 24.94
CA VAL A 16 24.21 -23.36 24.82
C VAL A 16 25.26 -24.05 23.95
N HIS A 17 25.00 -25.24 23.42
CA HIS A 17 25.99 -25.95 22.58
C HIS A 17 25.35 -26.53 21.32
N GLU A 18 25.04 -25.66 20.36
CA GLU A 18 25.16 -25.91 18.91
C GLU A 18 24.65 -24.67 18.15
N VAL A 19 25.51 -23.67 18.02
CA VAL A 19 25.33 -22.62 16.99
C VAL A 19 26.70 -22.34 16.38
N SER A 20 27.32 -23.38 15.83
CA SER A 20 28.41 -23.26 14.86
C SER A 20 27.81 -23.48 13.47
N GLY A 21 27.34 -22.41 12.86
CA GLY A 21 26.75 -22.48 11.52
C GLY A 21 25.46 -21.69 11.35
N VAL A 22 25.40 -20.45 11.83
CA VAL A 22 24.38 -19.51 11.34
C VAL A 22 25.01 -18.85 10.12
N GLY A 23 24.76 -19.44 8.95
CA GLY A 23 25.06 -18.80 7.68
C GLY A 23 24.21 -17.53 7.51
N PRO A 24 24.57 -16.64 6.57
CA PRO A 24 23.81 -15.41 6.28
C PRO A 24 22.31 -15.68 6.09
N ASP A 25 21.96 -16.82 5.50
CA ASP A 25 20.59 -17.28 5.25
C ASP A 25 19.73 -17.37 6.53
N ALA A 26 20.29 -17.76 7.68
CA ALA A 26 19.50 -17.90 8.91
C ALA A 26 19.21 -16.54 9.57
N ILE A 27 20.06 -15.54 9.34
CA ILE A 27 19.78 -14.15 9.74
C ILE A 27 18.74 -13.56 8.78
N GLU A 28 18.86 -13.83 7.48
CA GLU A 28 17.92 -13.38 6.46
C GLU A 28 16.51 -13.97 6.67
N ILE A 29 16.42 -15.27 6.99
CA ILE A 29 15.17 -15.96 7.32
C ILE A 29 14.57 -15.42 8.64
N ALA A 30 15.39 -15.16 9.66
CA ALA A 30 14.90 -14.57 10.91
C ALA A 30 14.44 -13.12 10.74
N LEU A 31 15.11 -12.35 9.87
CA LEU A 31 14.72 -10.98 9.52
C LEU A 31 13.42 -10.97 8.72
N HIS A 32 13.29 -11.84 7.72
CA HIS A 32 12.05 -12.01 6.95
C HIS A 32 10.88 -12.48 7.82
N SER A 33 11.13 -13.41 8.76
CA SER A 33 10.12 -13.89 9.69
C SER A 33 9.74 -12.85 10.76
N ALA A 34 10.67 -11.99 11.19
CA ALA A 34 10.39 -10.91 12.13
C ALA A 34 9.68 -9.72 11.45
N MET A 35 9.87 -9.54 10.14
CA MET A 35 9.18 -8.55 9.33
C MET A 35 7.82 -9.03 8.81
N ASP A 36 7.35 -10.20 9.25
CA ASP A 36 6.02 -10.70 8.90
C ASP A 36 4.94 -9.92 9.66
N THR A 37 4.54 -8.80 9.08
CA THR A 37 3.55 -7.85 9.62
C THR A 37 2.12 -8.39 9.64
N SER A 38 1.90 -9.60 9.12
CA SER A 38 0.61 -10.31 9.13
C SER A 38 0.07 -10.58 10.54
N CYS A 39 0.93 -10.54 11.56
CA CYS A 39 0.60 -10.65 12.99
C CYS A 39 -0.19 -9.43 13.54
N LEU A 40 -0.11 -8.27 12.86
CA LEU A 40 -0.85 -7.08 13.27
C LEU A 40 -2.30 -7.24 12.84
N SER A 41 -3.15 -7.74 13.73
CA SER A 41 -4.61 -7.85 13.55
C SER A 41 -5.31 -6.48 13.58
N LEU A 42 -4.76 -5.50 12.85
CA LEU A 42 -5.42 -4.23 12.60
C LEU A 42 -6.43 -4.48 11.47
N VAL A 43 -7.70 -4.29 11.78
CA VAL A 43 -8.78 -4.39 10.78
C VAL A 43 -8.72 -3.15 9.90
N ASP A 44 -8.45 -3.36 8.61
CA ASP A 44 -8.49 -2.30 7.60
C ASP A 44 -9.95 -1.83 7.43
N PRO A 45 -10.26 -0.55 7.70
CA PRO A 45 -11.63 -0.04 7.59
C PRO A 45 -12.18 -0.14 6.16
N SER A 46 -11.35 -0.10 5.12
CA SER A 46 -11.81 -0.29 3.73
C SER A 46 -12.27 -1.72 3.43
N LYS A 47 -11.86 -2.71 4.25
CA LYS A 47 -12.31 -4.12 4.15
C LYS A 47 -13.48 -4.43 5.07
N ALA A 48 -13.99 -3.44 5.81
CA ALA A 48 -15.24 -3.59 6.54
C ALA A 48 -16.36 -3.97 5.56
N GLU A 49 -17.48 -4.52 6.06
CA GLU A 49 -18.66 -4.81 5.24
C GLU A 49 -18.50 -5.91 4.17
N GLY A 50 -17.41 -6.67 4.20
CA GLY A 50 -17.21 -7.84 3.32
C GLY A 50 -16.57 -7.50 1.97
N TYR A 51 -15.84 -6.39 1.88
CA TYR A 51 -15.03 -6.06 0.72
C TYR A 51 -13.71 -6.83 0.71
N GLU A 52 -13.40 -7.42 -0.44
CA GLU A 52 -12.10 -8.02 -0.74
C GLU A 52 -11.36 -7.19 -1.81
N ALA A 53 -10.07 -6.94 -1.58
CA ALA A 53 -9.25 -6.18 -2.52
C ALA A 53 -8.78 -7.08 -3.68
N LEU A 54 -9.15 -6.70 -4.91
CA LEU A 54 -8.65 -7.30 -6.16
C LEU A 54 -7.40 -6.59 -6.68
N PHE A 55 -7.23 -5.32 -6.33
CA PHE A 55 -6.11 -4.49 -6.71
C PHE A 55 -5.73 -3.56 -5.56
N ASP A 56 -4.43 -3.37 -5.34
CA ASP A 56 -3.88 -2.39 -4.41
C ASP A 56 -2.45 -2.09 -4.85
N ASP A 57 -2.27 -1.04 -5.65
CA ASP A 57 -0.96 -0.64 -6.16
C ASP A 57 -0.89 0.87 -6.43
N GLU A 58 0.32 1.38 -6.60
CA GLU A 58 0.56 2.76 -7.01
C GLU A 58 0.52 2.90 -8.52
N VAL A 59 -0.22 3.91 -8.99
CA VAL A 59 -0.38 4.24 -10.39
C VAL A 59 0.06 5.68 -10.62
N LEU A 60 1.05 5.85 -11.49
CA LEU A 60 1.47 7.17 -11.96
C LEU A 60 0.32 7.83 -12.72
N SER A 61 -0.19 8.90 -12.14
CA SER A 61 -1.38 9.60 -12.61
C SER A 61 -1.07 11.08 -12.78
N GLU A 62 -1.59 11.67 -13.84
CA GLU A 62 -1.57 13.13 -13.99
C GLU A 62 -2.74 13.71 -13.20
N VAL A 63 -2.45 14.46 -12.14
CA VAL A 63 -3.46 15.09 -11.30
C VAL A 63 -3.68 16.51 -11.79
N ARG A 64 -4.90 16.81 -12.24
CA ARG A 64 -5.27 18.14 -12.76
C ARG A 64 -6.34 18.79 -11.90
N SER A 65 -6.23 20.10 -11.70
CA SER A 65 -7.33 20.89 -11.14
C SER A 65 -8.28 21.29 -12.28
N SER A 66 -9.60 21.22 -12.07
CA SER A 66 -10.60 21.60 -13.09
C SER A 66 -10.55 23.09 -13.48
N GLU A 67 -9.89 23.92 -12.68
CA GLU A 67 -9.66 25.35 -12.95
C GLU A 67 -8.50 25.60 -13.93
N ALA A 68 -7.70 24.56 -14.25
CA ALA A 68 -6.62 24.69 -15.20
C ALA A 68 -7.19 24.91 -16.61
N GLU A 69 -6.82 26.02 -17.25
CA GLU A 69 -7.25 26.32 -18.62
C GLU A 69 -6.81 25.20 -19.58
N ALA A 70 -7.48 25.06 -20.74
CA ALA A 70 -7.14 24.06 -21.75
C ALA A 70 -5.70 24.23 -22.25
N GLY A 71 -4.75 23.53 -21.60
CA GLY A 71 -3.30 23.66 -21.84
C GLY A 71 -2.47 23.77 -20.54
N GLU A 72 -3.07 24.21 -19.44
CA GLU A 72 -2.46 24.15 -18.12
C GLU A 72 -2.58 22.73 -17.56
N GLY A 73 -1.44 22.10 -17.29
CA GLY A 73 -1.35 20.71 -16.83
C GLY A 73 -0.60 19.79 -17.80
N ILE A 74 -0.55 20.11 -19.10
CA ILE A 74 0.28 19.39 -20.06
C ILE A 74 1.76 19.54 -19.65
N GLY A 75 2.33 18.51 -19.03
CA GLY A 75 3.72 18.49 -18.55
C GLY A 75 3.91 18.63 -17.04
N GLN A 76 2.84 18.62 -16.23
CA GLN A 76 3.02 18.38 -14.79
C GLN A 76 3.62 16.98 -14.56
N ALA A 77 4.56 16.89 -13.62
CA ALA A 77 5.16 15.62 -13.28
C ALA A 77 4.07 14.65 -12.78
N PRO A 78 4.02 13.41 -13.29
CA PRO A 78 3.02 12.44 -12.85
C PRO A 78 3.21 12.17 -11.35
N GLN A 79 2.08 12.11 -10.64
CA GLN A 79 2.04 11.81 -9.21
C GLN A 79 1.66 10.35 -9.00
N ALA A 80 2.32 9.68 -8.07
CA ALA A 80 1.91 8.35 -7.65
C ALA A 80 0.61 8.47 -6.83
N LEU A 81 -0.48 7.94 -7.37
CA LEU A 81 -1.73 7.74 -6.64
C LEU A 81 -1.86 6.26 -6.34
N ARG A 82 -2.11 5.92 -5.08
CA ARG A 82 -2.44 4.54 -4.74
C ARG A 82 -3.90 4.30 -5.04
N VAL A 83 -4.15 3.29 -5.87
CA VAL A 83 -5.48 2.93 -6.32
C VAL A 83 -5.80 1.54 -5.81
N ARG A 84 -6.97 1.39 -5.19
CA ARG A 84 -7.48 0.10 -4.73
C ARG A 84 -8.77 -0.22 -5.46
N VAL A 85 -8.94 -1.46 -5.86
CA VAL A 85 -10.21 -1.96 -6.39
C VAL A 85 -10.67 -3.07 -5.47
N LEU A 86 -11.84 -2.87 -4.85
CA LEU A 86 -12.45 -3.77 -3.90
C LEU A 86 -13.81 -4.25 -4.42
N VAL A 87 -14.17 -5.46 -4.03
CA VAL A 87 -15.42 -6.11 -4.41
C VAL A 87 -16.10 -6.67 -3.18
N ALA A 88 -17.39 -6.39 -3.02
CA ALA A 88 -18.21 -6.98 -1.96
C ALA A 88 -19.12 -8.09 -2.50
N GLY A 89 -19.28 -9.16 -1.73
CA GLY A 89 -20.08 -10.33 -2.09
C GLY A 89 -19.29 -11.40 -2.84
N ASP A 90 -19.98 -12.25 -3.62
CA ASP A 90 -19.35 -13.33 -4.36
C ASP A 90 -18.49 -12.77 -5.51
N PRO A 91 -17.20 -13.12 -5.64
CA PRO A 91 -16.34 -12.67 -6.75
C PRO A 91 -16.89 -12.97 -8.14
N SER A 92 -17.71 -14.03 -8.29
CA SER A 92 -18.34 -14.41 -9.55
C SER A 92 -19.60 -13.60 -9.88
N ARG A 93 -20.17 -12.92 -8.89
CA ARG A 93 -21.32 -12.03 -9.00
C ARG A 93 -21.24 -10.95 -7.91
N PRO A 94 -20.41 -9.92 -8.13
CA PRO A 94 -20.19 -8.89 -7.14
C PRO A 94 -21.51 -8.17 -6.83
N SER A 95 -21.76 -7.90 -5.55
CA SER A 95 -22.90 -7.07 -5.13
C SER A 95 -22.59 -5.59 -5.32
N ARG A 96 -21.34 -5.20 -5.03
CA ARG A 96 -20.81 -3.84 -5.19
C ARG A 96 -19.35 -3.89 -5.62
N VAL A 97 -18.94 -2.86 -6.36
CA VAL A 97 -17.54 -2.61 -6.72
C VAL A 97 -17.17 -1.23 -6.18
N ARG A 98 -16.08 -1.16 -5.43
CA ARG A 98 -15.53 0.08 -4.89
C ARG A 98 -14.12 0.29 -5.44
N ALA A 99 -13.85 1.42 -6.07
CA ALA A 99 -12.50 1.87 -6.37
C ALA A 99 -12.15 3.03 -5.44
N GLU A 100 -10.97 3.00 -4.85
CA GLU A 100 -10.47 4.03 -3.93
C GLU A 100 -9.21 4.66 -4.50
N ILE A 101 -9.11 5.99 -4.42
CA ILE A 101 -7.93 6.77 -4.78
C ILE A 101 -7.43 7.48 -3.55
N VAL A 102 -6.14 7.30 -3.28
CA VAL A 102 -5.48 7.82 -2.09
C VAL A 102 -4.09 8.31 -2.44
N CYS A 103 -3.62 9.34 -1.76
CA CYS A 103 -2.29 9.91 -2.00
C CYS A 103 -1.42 9.85 -0.74
N GLU A 104 -0.11 9.67 -0.91
CA GLU A 104 0.83 9.77 0.21
C GLU A 104 1.24 11.23 0.49
N HIS A 105 1.18 12.10 -0.51
CA HIS A 105 1.54 13.52 -0.36
C HIS A 105 0.41 14.34 0.24
N ASP A 106 -0.84 13.89 0.06
CA ASP A 106 -2.03 14.44 0.70
C ASP A 106 -2.79 13.30 1.39
N LEU A 107 -2.61 13.21 2.71
CA LEU A 107 -3.23 12.18 3.54
C LEU A 107 -4.75 12.33 3.64
N PHE A 108 -5.29 13.52 3.39
CA PHE A 108 -6.73 13.78 3.40
C PHE A 108 -7.39 13.51 2.05
N LEU A 109 -6.59 13.31 0.99
CA LEU A 109 -7.10 12.87 -0.30
C LEU A 109 -7.55 11.41 -0.19
N TYR A 110 -8.86 11.26 -0.04
CA TYR A 110 -9.53 9.97 -0.10
C TYR A 110 -10.81 10.11 -0.91
N TYR A 111 -10.76 9.54 -2.10
CA TYR A 111 -11.85 9.54 -3.06
C TYR A 111 -12.31 8.11 -3.31
N ALA A 112 -13.61 7.88 -3.36
CA ALA A 112 -14.19 6.57 -3.63
C ALA A 112 -15.19 6.66 -4.78
N HIS A 113 -15.10 5.69 -5.67
CA HIS A 113 -16.13 5.36 -6.63
C HIS A 113 -16.78 4.07 -6.16
N GLU A 114 -18.06 4.11 -5.84
CA GLU A 114 -18.80 2.94 -5.40
C GLU A 114 -20.05 2.77 -6.25
N VAL A 115 -20.17 1.59 -6.85
CA VAL A 115 -21.22 1.29 -7.83
C VAL A 115 -21.80 -0.09 -7.57
N ASP A 116 -23.11 -0.22 -7.84
CA ASP A 116 -23.84 -1.48 -7.92
C ASP A 116 -24.28 -1.81 -9.36
N GLU A 117 -25.00 -2.92 -9.54
CA GLU A 117 -25.42 -3.41 -10.86
C GLU A 117 -26.34 -2.42 -11.61
N GLU A 118 -27.17 -1.66 -10.89
CA GLU A 118 -28.10 -0.68 -11.47
C GLU A 118 -27.35 0.58 -11.93
N GLN A 119 -26.51 1.14 -11.07
CA GLN A 119 -25.66 2.29 -11.39
C GLN A 119 -24.66 1.96 -12.51
N PHE A 120 -24.17 0.71 -12.57
CA PHE A 120 -23.34 0.27 -13.68
C PHE A 120 -24.11 0.23 -15.00
N ALA A 121 -25.38 -0.15 -15.02
CA ALA A 121 -26.18 -0.17 -16.24
C ALA A 121 -26.30 1.24 -16.85
N GLU A 122 -26.52 2.26 -16.00
CA GLU A 122 -26.53 3.66 -16.43
C GLU A 122 -25.18 4.09 -17.02
N MET A 123 -24.08 3.76 -16.32
CA MET A 123 -22.73 4.05 -16.80
C MET A 123 -22.40 3.30 -18.11
N LYS A 124 -22.85 2.05 -18.23
CA LYS A 124 -22.67 1.22 -19.42
C LYS A 124 -23.32 1.86 -20.63
N ASP A 125 -24.54 2.37 -20.49
CA ASP A 125 -25.25 3.05 -21.57
C ASP A 125 -24.64 4.43 -21.87
N ALA A 126 -24.30 5.21 -20.84
CA ALA A 126 -23.71 6.53 -20.99
C ALA A 126 -22.34 6.51 -21.71
N GLN A 127 -21.50 5.52 -21.41
CA GLN A 127 -20.15 5.38 -21.97
C GLN A 127 -20.04 4.28 -23.03
N LYS A 128 -21.15 3.66 -23.42
CA LYS A 128 -21.24 2.58 -24.43
C LYS A 128 -20.30 1.42 -24.13
N LEU A 129 -20.23 1.01 -22.86
CA LEU A 129 -19.39 -0.11 -22.44
C LEU A 129 -19.95 -1.43 -22.97
N THR A 130 -19.05 -2.32 -23.41
CA THR A 130 -19.44 -3.63 -23.95
C THR A 130 -19.36 -4.75 -22.92
N CYS A 131 -18.74 -4.51 -21.77
CA CYS A 131 -18.65 -5.50 -20.70
C CYS A 131 -19.95 -5.63 -19.90
N ASP A 132 -20.13 -6.77 -19.26
CA ASP A 132 -21.20 -7.00 -18.30
C ASP A 132 -20.74 -6.65 -16.88
N TRP A 133 -21.70 -6.50 -15.96
CA TRP A 133 -21.43 -6.15 -14.56
C TRP A 133 -20.35 -7.03 -13.91
N LYS A 134 -20.43 -8.35 -14.11
CA LYS A 134 -19.44 -9.32 -13.63
C LYS A 134 -18.02 -9.06 -14.16
N GLY A 135 -17.90 -8.50 -15.35
CA GLY A 135 -16.62 -8.19 -15.99
C GLY A 135 -16.08 -6.80 -15.63
N TYR A 136 -16.89 -5.93 -15.06
CA TYR A 136 -16.52 -4.54 -14.76
C TYR A 136 -15.27 -4.41 -13.87
N PRO A 137 -15.16 -5.07 -12.70
CA PRO A 137 -13.96 -4.93 -11.86
C PRO A 137 -12.68 -5.43 -12.58
N GLN A 138 -12.81 -6.42 -13.46
CA GLN A 138 -11.70 -6.91 -14.28
C GLN A 138 -11.32 -5.93 -15.42
N VAL A 139 -12.25 -5.10 -15.89
CA VAL A 139 -11.93 -4.00 -16.81
C VAL A 139 -11.12 -2.94 -16.09
N LEU A 140 -11.55 -2.49 -14.90
CA LEU A 140 -10.81 -1.52 -14.09
C LEU A 140 -9.38 -2.01 -13.79
N LEU A 141 -9.25 -3.26 -13.33
CA LEU A 141 -7.95 -3.87 -13.06
C LEU A 141 -7.04 -3.85 -14.28
N ARG A 142 -7.54 -4.25 -15.45
CA ARG A 142 -6.75 -4.26 -16.69
C ARG A 142 -6.30 -2.87 -17.10
N LEU A 143 -7.18 -1.88 -17.02
CA LEU A 143 -6.84 -0.50 -17.38
C LEU A 143 -5.77 0.08 -16.45
N LEU A 144 -5.88 -0.15 -15.13
CA LEU A 144 -4.88 0.26 -14.13
C LEU A 144 -3.53 -0.44 -14.36
N GLN A 145 -3.53 -1.73 -14.66
CA GLN A 145 -2.31 -2.49 -14.97
C GLN A 145 -1.68 -2.05 -16.30
N GLN A 146 -2.49 -1.68 -17.29
CA GLN A 146 -2.01 -1.17 -18.57
C GLN A 146 -1.35 0.19 -18.41
N SER A 147 -1.92 1.11 -17.62
CA SER A 147 -1.29 2.40 -17.35
C SER A 147 0.03 2.29 -16.57
N ALA A 148 0.19 1.24 -15.76
CA ALA A 148 1.45 1.01 -15.05
C ALA A 148 2.57 0.46 -15.97
N LYS A 149 2.21 -0.28 -17.03
CA LYS A 149 3.17 -1.04 -17.86
C LYS A 149 3.43 -0.44 -19.24
N ALA A 150 2.44 0.21 -19.83
CA ALA A 150 2.49 0.63 -21.22
C ALA A 150 2.67 2.16 -21.32
N PRO A 151 3.70 2.65 -22.03
CA PRO A 151 4.03 4.08 -22.07
C PRO A 151 2.99 4.94 -22.82
N HIS A 152 2.05 4.32 -23.52
CA HIS A 152 0.97 4.99 -24.25
C HIS A 152 -0.37 5.01 -23.50
N HIS A 153 -0.45 4.36 -22.34
CA HIS A 153 -1.66 4.34 -21.51
C HIS A 153 -1.43 5.23 -20.30
N PHE A 154 -2.34 6.15 -20.07
CA PHE A 154 -2.25 7.17 -19.03
C PHE A 154 -3.52 7.14 -18.18
N VAL A 155 -3.33 7.49 -16.91
CA VAL A 155 -4.42 7.76 -15.99
C VAL A 155 -4.37 9.23 -15.64
N ILE A 156 -5.48 9.93 -15.84
CA ILE A 156 -5.62 11.34 -15.50
C ILE A 156 -6.69 11.45 -14.44
N PHE A 157 -6.36 12.03 -13.30
CA PHE A 157 -7.32 12.30 -12.24
C PHE A 157 -7.59 13.80 -12.20
N ILE A 158 -8.81 14.19 -12.55
CA ILE A 158 -9.25 15.59 -12.55
C ILE A 158 -10.02 15.84 -11.25
N LYS A 159 -9.48 16.71 -10.41
CA LYS A 159 -10.11 17.19 -9.18
C LYS A 159 -10.68 18.58 -9.43
N GLN A 160 -11.97 18.79 -9.22
CA GLN A 160 -12.58 20.11 -9.43
C GLN A 160 -12.41 21.03 -8.21
N SER A 161 -12.68 20.51 -7.02
CA SER A 161 -12.49 21.15 -5.72
C SER A 161 -12.42 20.05 -4.66
N ASP A 162 -12.07 20.38 -3.41
CA ASP A 162 -11.93 19.38 -2.33
C ASP A 162 -13.24 18.66 -2.01
N SER A 163 -14.39 19.33 -2.15
CA SER A 163 -15.72 18.82 -1.80
C SER A 163 -16.56 18.38 -3.00
N SER A 164 -16.09 18.61 -4.21
CA SER A 164 -16.77 18.17 -5.44
C SER A 164 -16.29 16.78 -5.88
N PRO A 165 -17.10 16.03 -6.63
CA PRO A 165 -16.63 14.82 -7.27
C PRO A 165 -15.43 15.10 -8.19
N GLY A 166 -14.46 14.21 -8.15
CA GLY A 166 -13.37 14.12 -9.09
C GLY A 166 -13.68 13.10 -10.19
N ARG A 167 -12.92 13.13 -11.28
CA ARG A 167 -13.11 12.23 -12.41
C ARG A 167 -11.79 11.60 -12.82
N LEU A 168 -11.76 10.28 -12.87
CA LEU A 168 -10.63 9.49 -13.33
C LEU A 168 -10.84 9.10 -14.79
N TRP A 169 -9.90 9.48 -15.66
CA TRP A 169 -9.90 9.13 -17.07
C TRP A 169 -8.78 8.15 -17.38
N PHE A 170 -9.16 7.05 -18.00
CA PHE A 170 -8.23 6.14 -18.67
C PHE A 170 -8.08 6.60 -20.11
N VAL A 171 -6.87 6.99 -20.49
CA VAL A 171 -6.60 7.59 -21.79
C VAL A 171 -5.50 6.81 -22.50
N GLN A 172 -5.69 6.55 -23.78
CA GLN A 172 -4.68 5.97 -24.65
C GLN A 172 -4.18 7.02 -25.65
N ASN A 173 -2.87 7.21 -25.71
CA ASN A 173 -2.23 8.02 -26.73
C ASN A 173 -2.05 7.20 -28.01
N MET A 174 -2.69 7.64 -29.09
CA MET A 174 -2.57 7.07 -30.43
C MET A 174 -1.65 7.88 -31.34
N GLU A 175 -0.63 8.52 -30.76
CA GLU A 175 0.40 9.38 -31.37
C GLU A 175 -0.12 10.74 -31.86
N HIS A 176 -1.25 10.76 -32.58
CA HIS A 176 -1.85 11.96 -33.15
C HIS A 176 -3.15 12.37 -32.45
N LYS A 177 -3.63 11.56 -31.51
CA LYS A 177 -4.86 11.81 -30.75
C LYS A 177 -4.85 11.01 -29.45
N PHE A 178 -5.41 11.61 -28.40
CA PHE A 178 -5.77 10.91 -27.18
C PHE A 178 -7.20 10.36 -27.29
N VAL A 179 -7.37 9.08 -26.96
CA VAL A 179 -8.65 8.40 -26.94
C VAL A 179 -8.98 8.04 -25.50
N GLU A 180 -10.14 8.51 -25.03
CA GLU A 180 -10.70 8.11 -23.75
C GLU A 180 -11.21 6.67 -23.85
N LEU A 181 -10.74 5.81 -22.94
CA LEU A 181 -11.14 4.40 -22.84
C LEU A 181 -12.28 4.18 -21.85
N LEU A 182 -12.23 4.90 -20.73
CA LEU A 182 -13.22 4.83 -19.65
C LEU A 182 -13.08 6.09 -18.78
N SER A 183 -14.21 6.63 -18.35
CA SER A 183 -14.29 7.69 -17.35
C SER A 183 -15.03 7.20 -16.12
N VAL A 184 -14.49 7.46 -14.92
CA VAL A 184 -15.10 7.04 -13.66
C VAL A 184 -15.19 8.24 -12.74
N GLU A 185 -16.37 8.47 -12.17
CA GLU A 185 -16.60 9.55 -11.22
C GLU A 185 -16.33 9.07 -9.80
N PHE A 186 -15.53 9.83 -9.07
CA PHE A 186 -15.14 9.56 -7.70
C PHE A 186 -15.66 10.68 -6.80
N SER A 187 -16.30 10.32 -5.70
CA SER A 187 -16.74 11.29 -4.70
C SER A 187 -15.74 11.34 -3.54
N PRO A 188 -15.54 12.52 -2.93
CA PRO A 188 -14.76 12.60 -1.70
C PRO A 188 -15.45 11.78 -0.61
N VAL A 189 -14.66 11.02 0.14
CA VAL A 189 -15.16 10.23 1.26
C VAL A 189 -15.40 11.11 2.48
N GLU A 190 -16.37 10.75 3.32
CA GLU A 190 -16.70 11.50 4.55
C GLU A 190 -15.50 11.60 5.51
N GLU A 191 -15.38 12.73 6.20
CA GLU A 191 -14.23 13.06 7.04
C GLU A 191 -14.01 12.04 8.17
N ASP A 192 -15.08 11.46 8.72
CA ASP A 192 -14.97 10.46 9.79
C ASP A 192 -14.31 9.16 9.29
N MET A 193 -14.64 8.72 8.08
CA MET A 193 -13.97 7.57 7.46
C MET A 193 -12.51 7.88 7.10
N VAL A 194 -12.21 9.13 6.71
CA VAL A 194 -10.83 9.59 6.50
C VAL A 194 -10.05 9.47 7.81
N ARG A 195 -10.61 9.96 8.92
CA ARG A 195 -9.98 9.87 10.26
C ARG A 195 -9.73 8.42 10.67
N ASP A 196 -10.72 7.54 10.53
CA ASP A 196 -10.58 6.12 10.88
C ASP A 196 -9.46 5.44 10.07
N ARG A 197 -9.36 5.79 8.79
CA ARG A 197 -8.30 5.29 7.91
C ARG A 197 -6.93 5.84 8.28
N LEU A 198 -6.83 7.12 8.64
CA LEU A 198 -5.60 7.73 9.12
C LEU A 198 -5.14 7.08 10.44
N ASP A 199 -6.09 6.85 11.35
CA ASP A 199 -5.88 6.14 12.60
C ASP A 199 -5.33 4.73 12.36
N TYR A 200 -5.93 3.99 11.43
CA TYR A 200 -5.47 2.68 11.02
C TYR A 200 -4.03 2.74 10.46
N ARG A 201 -3.75 3.63 9.50
CA ARG A 201 -2.41 3.77 8.90
C ARG A 201 -1.38 4.14 9.96
N TYR A 202 -1.70 5.08 10.84
CA TYR A 202 -0.83 5.50 11.93
C TYR A 202 -0.52 4.35 12.88
N LYS A 203 -1.55 3.58 13.30
CA LYS A 203 -1.38 2.40 14.17
C LYS A 203 -0.54 1.32 13.49
N ALA A 204 -0.77 1.07 12.19
CA ALA A 204 0.00 0.11 11.42
C ALA A 204 1.48 0.49 11.34
N VAL A 205 1.80 1.73 10.96
CA VAL A 205 3.19 2.23 10.88
C VAL A 205 3.86 2.24 12.26
N LYS A 206 3.14 2.66 13.31
CA LYS A 206 3.66 2.65 14.69
C LYS A 206 4.00 1.24 15.16
N ALA A 207 3.15 0.27 14.85
CA ALA A 207 3.38 -1.12 15.20
C ALA A 207 4.54 -1.73 14.41
N GLN A 208 4.63 -1.45 13.11
CA GLN A 208 5.78 -1.84 12.28
C GLN A 208 7.09 -1.25 12.81
N LEU A 209 7.10 0.03 13.18
CA LEU A 209 8.26 0.69 13.76
C LEU A 209 8.71 0.00 15.06
N ALA A 210 7.77 -0.35 15.93
CA ALA A 210 8.07 -1.05 17.19
C ALA A 210 8.72 -2.42 16.94
N ILE A 211 8.23 -3.18 15.94
CA ILE A 211 8.81 -4.47 15.54
C ILE A 211 10.24 -4.28 15.01
N VAL A 212 10.45 -3.32 14.11
CA VAL A 212 11.77 -3.03 13.54
C VAL A 212 12.75 -2.58 14.63
N GLN A 213 12.30 -1.76 15.59
CA GLN A 213 13.12 -1.33 16.73
C GLN A 213 13.51 -2.49 17.64
N ALA A 214 12.58 -3.42 17.93
CA ALA A 214 12.87 -4.62 18.71
C ALA A 214 13.87 -5.52 17.99
N CYS A 215 13.68 -5.76 16.69
CA CYS A 215 14.59 -6.53 15.86
C CYS A 215 16.00 -5.91 15.82
N LEU A 216 16.09 -4.59 15.67
CA LEU A 216 17.36 -3.87 15.71
C LEU A 216 18.08 -4.03 17.06
N ALA A 217 17.34 -4.00 18.16
CA ALA A 217 17.89 -4.21 19.50
C ALA A 217 18.44 -5.63 19.68
N ASP A 218 17.75 -6.65 19.15
CA ASP A 218 18.18 -8.05 19.18
C ASP A 218 19.47 -8.25 18.35
N VAL A 219 19.52 -7.69 17.13
CA VAL A 219 20.72 -7.72 16.28
C VAL A 219 21.88 -7.01 16.99
N TYR A 220 21.64 -5.85 17.60
CA TYR A 220 22.65 -5.13 18.36
C TYR A 220 23.21 -5.96 19.53
N ALA A 221 22.34 -6.69 20.25
CA ALA A 221 22.75 -7.58 21.34
C ALA A 221 23.63 -8.75 20.84
N VAL A 222 23.27 -9.35 19.69
CA VAL A 222 24.06 -10.44 19.08
C VAL A 222 25.44 -9.94 18.63
N ILE A 223 25.51 -8.78 17.97
CA ILE A 223 26.79 -8.22 17.52
C ILE A 223 27.66 -7.86 18.74
N LYS A 224 27.07 -7.32 19.81
CA LYS A 224 27.79 -7.04 21.07
C LYS A 224 28.40 -8.29 21.68
N LEU A 225 27.69 -9.42 21.60
CA LEU A 225 28.14 -10.68 22.16
C LEU A 225 29.19 -11.38 21.28
N LYS A 226 29.00 -11.36 19.95
CA LYS A 226 29.82 -12.14 19.00
C LYS A 226 31.04 -11.39 18.48
N ASN A 227 30.96 -10.07 18.25
CA ASN A 227 32.00 -9.29 17.61
C ASN A 227 32.04 -7.82 18.12
N PRO A 228 32.53 -7.57 19.36
CA PRO A 228 32.55 -6.24 19.96
C PRO A 228 33.47 -5.24 19.23
N SER A 229 34.43 -5.72 18.43
CA SER A 229 35.28 -4.89 17.57
C SER A 229 34.53 -4.26 16.40
N LEU A 230 33.55 -4.97 15.81
CA LEU A 230 32.67 -4.43 14.76
C LEU A 230 31.76 -3.33 15.28
N LEU A 231 31.29 -3.42 16.53
CA LEU A 231 30.50 -2.34 17.15
C LEU A 231 31.29 -1.04 17.25
N ARG A 232 32.57 -1.11 17.64
CA ARG A 232 33.44 0.07 17.69
C ARG A 232 33.64 0.67 16.31
N GLN A 233 33.71 -0.17 15.27
CA GLN A 233 33.81 0.32 13.90
C GLN A 233 32.51 0.97 13.42
N LEU A 234 31.35 0.35 13.65
CA LEU A 234 30.03 0.92 13.33
C LEU A 234 29.75 2.24 14.08
N GLN A 235 30.13 2.34 15.35
CA GLN A 235 30.03 3.58 16.14
C GLN A 235 30.96 4.69 15.63
N ASN A 236 32.06 4.32 14.99
CA ASN A 236 33.01 5.24 14.40
C ASN A 236 32.73 5.56 12.92
N ILE A 237 31.66 5.00 12.31
CA ILE A 237 31.21 5.45 10.99
C ILE A 237 30.52 6.80 11.19
N PRO A 238 31.12 7.93 10.76
CA PRO A 238 30.43 9.20 10.82
C PRO A 238 29.17 9.12 9.95
N GLN A 239 28.04 9.55 10.51
CA GLN A 239 26.77 9.67 9.79
C GLN A 239 26.93 10.60 8.60
N ARG A 240 27.23 10.05 7.41
CA ARG A 240 27.12 10.77 6.15
C ARG A 240 25.67 10.73 5.67
N VAL A 241 24.76 11.29 6.45
CA VAL A 241 23.43 11.71 5.97
C VAL A 241 23.07 13.02 6.65
N SER A 242 23.61 14.11 6.11
CA SER A 242 22.99 15.42 6.17
C SER A 242 23.41 16.15 4.91
N GLY A 243 22.74 15.80 3.80
CA GLY A 243 22.79 16.60 2.58
C GLY A 243 22.14 17.93 2.87
N ALA A 244 22.96 18.94 3.15
CA ALA A 244 22.57 20.33 3.12
C ALA A 244 22.06 20.65 1.72
N VAL A 245 20.75 20.82 1.56
CA VAL A 245 20.20 21.57 0.43
C VAL A 245 20.48 23.03 0.72
N HIS A 246 21.60 23.54 0.18
CA HIS A 246 21.80 24.98 0.06
C HIS A 246 20.83 25.49 -1.00
N ILE A 247 19.82 26.23 -0.56
CA ILE A 247 19.08 27.15 -1.43
C ILE A 247 19.90 28.43 -1.47
N THR A 248 20.40 28.76 -2.65
CA THR A 248 20.77 30.12 -3.07
C THR A 248 19.92 30.48 -4.26
#